data_AF-A0A484F2I3-F1
#
_entry.id   AF-A0A484F2I3-F1
#
_cell.length_a   1.000
_cell.length_b   1.000
_cell.length_c   1.000
_cell.angle_alpha   90.00
_cell.angle_beta   90.00
_cell.angle_gamma   90.00
#
_symmetry.space_group_name_H-M   'P 1'
#
loop_
_entity.id
_entity.type
_entity.pdbx_description
1 polymer ?
#
loop_
_entity_poly.entity_id
_entity_poly.type
_entity_poly.pdbx_seq_one_letter_code
_entity_poly.pdbx_strand_id
1 'polypeptide(L)'
;MVLENIDTLTLIYIGIGVFAYFTILFLTFRDMRIFRRTGYVSYRKGALKGILASSVVLLGIFLIQSMQLLGLGLVFLGLMINQKGAREKVFTTAGTLQRFIGQTDVVLTNEEKRELYEQQLADKKRMEKEKEKAERREKMKEQRENDESDGTEEDEE
;
A
#
# COMPACT_ATOMS: atom_id res chain seq x y z
N MET A 1 -38.96 -9.33 -8.67
CA MET A 1 -38.09 -10.35 -8.05
C MET A 1 -37.47 -9.69 -6.83
N VAL A 2 -38.34 -9.37 -5.86
CA VAL A 2 -38.45 -10.02 -4.55
C VAL A 2 -37.16 -9.82 -3.77
N LEU A 3 -37.15 -8.74 -2.98
CA LEU A 3 -36.25 -8.55 -1.85
C LEU A 3 -36.40 -9.79 -0.97
N GLU A 4 -35.44 -10.71 -1.08
CA GLU A 4 -35.36 -11.87 -0.21
C GLU A 4 -35.25 -11.39 1.25
N ASN A 5 -35.85 -12.17 2.15
CA ASN A 5 -35.61 -12.00 3.58
C ASN A 5 -34.11 -12.10 3.80
N ILE A 6 -33.46 -10.97 4.06
CA ILE A 6 -32.03 -10.92 4.36
C ILE A 6 -31.87 -11.75 5.63
N ASP A 7 -31.28 -12.93 5.47
CA ASP A 7 -31.06 -13.83 6.57
C ASP A 7 -30.04 -13.22 7.54
N THR A 8 -30.15 -13.60 8.82
CA THR A 8 -29.28 -13.08 9.88
C THR A 8 -27.80 -13.26 9.56
N LEU A 9 -27.43 -14.32 8.83
CA LEU A 9 -26.04 -14.58 8.46
C LEU A 9 -25.55 -13.59 7.39
N THR A 10 -26.35 -13.29 6.37
CA THR A 10 -26.07 -12.22 5.41
C THR A 10 -25.90 -10.87 6.10
N LEU A 11 -26.75 -10.52 7.07
CA LEU A 11 -26.61 -9.28 7.84
C LEU A 11 -25.29 -9.23 8.63
N ILE A 12 -24.88 -10.35 9.23
CA ILE A 12 -23.60 -10.46 9.93
C ILE A 12 -22.43 -10.21 8.96
N TYR A 13 -22.44 -10.83 7.78
CA TYR A 13 -21.38 -10.65 6.79
C TYR A 13 -21.31 -9.23 6.24
N ILE A 14 -22.45 -8.62 5.94
CA ILE A 14 -22.52 -7.20 5.57
C ILE A 14 -21.95 -6.34 6.71
N GLY A 15 -22.30 -6.64 7.96
CA GLY A 15 -21.77 -5.94 9.14
C GLY A 15 -20.24 -6.01 9.24
N ILE A 16 -19.66 -7.19 9.03
CA ILE A 16 -18.20 -7.38 9.00
C ILE A 16 -17.58 -6.54 7.88
N GLY A 17 -18.16 -6.58 6.68
CA GLY A 17 -17.69 -5.80 5.53
C GLY A 17 -17.74 -4.29 5.79
N VAL A 18 -18.85 -3.79 6.34
CA VAL A 18 -19.02 -2.38 6.71
C VAL A 18 -17.99 -1.96 7.76
N PHE A 19 -17.78 -2.78 8.79
CA PHE A 19 -16.76 -2.50 9.82
C PHE A 19 -15.34 -2.43 9.23
N ALA A 20 -15.01 -3.38 8.34
CA ALA A 20 -13.75 -3.37 7.60
C ALA A 20 -13.59 -2.10 6.75
N TYR A 21 -14.64 -1.70 6.03
CA TYR A 21 -14.65 -0.49 5.20
C TYR A 21 -14.38 0.78 6.02
N PHE A 22 -15.10 0.97 7.13
CA PHE A 22 -14.88 2.13 8.01
C PHE A 22 -13.50 2.12 8.64
N THR A 23 -12.98 0.95 9.00
CA THR A 23 -11.60 0.82 9.52
C THR A 23 -10.59 1.29 8.49
N ILE A 24 -10.70 0.86 7.23
CA ILE A 24 -9.80 1.27 6.14
C ILE A 24 -9.93 2.78 5.89
N LEU A 25 -11.16 3.30 5.79
CA LEU A 25 -11.39 4.73 5.61
C LEU A 25 -10.77 5.56 6.74
N PHE A 26 -10.98 5.16 7.99
CA PHE A 26 -10.42 5.86 9.15
C PHE A 26 -8.88 5.92 9.08
N LEU A 27 -8.23 4.80 8.79
CA LEU A 27 -6.77 4.74 8.63
C LEU A 27 -6.30 5.59 7.44
N THR A 28 -7.07 5.61 6.35
CA THR A 28 -6.79 6.41 5.14
C THR A 28 -6.86 7.90 5.44
N PHE A 29 -7.90 8.36 6.14
CA PHE A 29 -8.02 9.76 6.57
C PHE A 29 -6.91 10.17 7.52
N ARG A 30 -6.53 9.28 8.45
CA ARG A 30 -5.40 9.53 9.34
C ARG A 30 -4.11 9.70 8.53
N ASP A 31 -3.84 8.83 7.57
CA ASP A 31 -2.66 8.89 6.71
C ASP A 31 -2.65 10.17 5.85
N MET A 32 -3.80 10.60 5.31
CA MET A 32 -3.94 11.89 4.62
C MET A 32 -3.65 13.08 5.54
N ARG A 33 -4.14 13.06 6.78
CA ARG A 33 -3.88 14.14 7.76
C ARG A 33 -2.40 14.22 8.12
N ILE A 34 -1.74 13.06 8.30
CA ILE A 34 -0.30 13.00 8.55
C ILE A 34 0.45 13.57 7.35
N PHE A 35 0.15 13.14 6.13
CA PHE A 35 0.77 13.68 4.92
C PHE A 35 0.60 15.21 4.82
N ARG A 36 -0.58 15.74 5.12
CA ARG A 36 -0.83 17.18 5.10
C ARG A 36 0.04 17.95 6.10
N ARG A 37 0.39 17.33 7.24
CA ARG A 37 1.25 17.93 8.28
C ARG A 37 2.74 17.77 7.97
N THR A 38 3.16 16.60 7.50
CA THR A 38 4.57 16.21 7.41
C THR A 38 5.17 16.24 6.00
N GLY A 39 4.35 16.23 4.95
CA GLY A 39 4.82 16.20 3.55
C GLY A 39 5.47 14.88 3.09
N TYR A 40 5.62 13.88 3.97
CA TYR A 40 6.24 12.60 3.61
C TYR A 40 5.44 11.80 2.56
N VAL A 41 6.05 11.55 1.40
CA VAL A 41 5.39 10.86 0.28
C VAL A 41 4.97 9.42 0.61
N SER A 42 5.63 8.78 1.59
CA SER A 42 5.24 7.44 2.08
C SER A 42 3.79 7.39 2.60
N TYR A 43 3.35 8.46 3.30
CA TYR A 43 1.99 8.58 3.83
C TYR A 43 0.98 8.89 2.74
N ARG A 44 1.38 9.65 1.71
CA ARG A 44 0.54 9.84 0.50
C ARG A 44 0.31 8.51 -0.22
N LYS A 45 1.37 7.72 -0.41
CA LYS A 45 1.28 6.37 -1.01
C LYS A 45 0.40 5.45 -0.16
N GLY A 46 0.54 5.52 1.17
CA GLY A 46 -0.32 4.80 2.11
C GLY A 46 -1.80 5.16 1.95
N ALA A 47 -2.13 6.45 1.91
CA ALA A 47 -3.49 6.91 1.69
C ALA A 47 -4.06 6.45 0.34
N LEU A 48 -3.26 6.48 -0.73
CA LEU A 48 -3.69 6.01 -2.05
C LEU A 48 -4.02 4.50 -2.05
N LYS A 49 -3.18 3.69 -1.39
CA LYS A 49 -3.47 2.26 -1.18
C LYS A 49 -4.75 2.05 -0.38
N GLY A 50 -4.97 2.88 0.65
CA GLY A 50 -6.18 2.85 1.47
C GLY A 50 -7.44 3.16 0.67
N ILE A 51 -7.40 4.15 -0.24
CA ILE A 51 -8.52 4.44 -1.16
C ILE A 51 -8.80 3.23 -2.05
N LEU A 52 -7.77 2.67 -2.71
CA LEU A 52 -7.92 1.50 -3.57
C LEU A 52 -8.49 0.30 -2.79
N ALA A 53 -7.95 0.02 -1.62
CA ALA A 53 -8.43 -1.03 -0.72
C ALA A 53 -9.90 -0.82 -0.33
N SER A 54 -10.28 0.42 0.02
CA SER A 54 -11.65 0.76 0.39
C SER A 54 -12.64 0.52 -0.75
N SER A 55 -12.24 0.79 -2.00
CA SER A 55 -13.06 0.50 -3.18
C SER A 55 -13.26 -1.00 -3.39
N VAL A 56 -12.21 -1.81 -3.20
CA VAL A 56 -12.30 -3.28 -3.29
C VAL A 56 -13.21 -3.83 -2.20
N VAL A 57 -13.09 -3.34 -0.96
CA VAL A 57 -13.98 -3.74 0.15
C VAL A 57 -15.42 -3.36 -0.14
N LEU A 58 -15.67 -2.15 -0.65
CA LEU A 58 -17.02 -1.69 -0.98
C LEU A 58 -17.69 -2.57 -2.05
N LEU A 59 -16.91 -2.95 -3.07
CA LEU A 59 -17.37 -3.90 -4.09
C LEU A 59 -17.66 -5.28 -3.48
N GLY A 60 -16.81 -5.74 -2.56
CA GLY A 60 -17.03 -6.97 -1.79
C GLY A 60 -18.34 -6.94 -1.00
N ILE A 61 -18.62 -5.84 -0.28
CA ILE A 61 -19.87 -5.65 0.48
C ILE A 61 -21.08 -5.78 -0.43
N PHE A 62 -21.05 -5.13 -1.61
CA PHE A 62 -22.15 -5.19 -2.57
C PHE A 62 -22.40 -6.61 -3.09
N LEU A 63 -21.35 -7.42 -3.26
CA LEU A 63 -21.45 -8.79 -3.73
C LEU A 63 -21.88 -9.80 -2.66
N ILE A 64 -21.85 -9.46 -1.36
CA ILE A 64 -22.26 -10.39 -0.30
C ILE A 64 -23.71 -10.85 -0.48
N GLN A 65 -24.59 -9.96 -0.99
CA GLN A 65 -26.02 -10.26 -1.16
C GLN A 65 -26.27 -11.34 -2.23
N SER A 66 -25.45 -11.40 -3.27
CA SER A 66 -25.63 -12.34 -4.37
C SER A 66 -24.68 -13.55 -4.29
N MET A 67 -23.46 -13.34 -3.79
CA MET A 67 -22.38 -14.32 -3.72
C MET A 67 -21.58 -14.15 -2.43
N GLN A 68 -22.13 -14.59 -1.29
CA GLN A 68 -21.56 -14.39 0.06
C GLN A 68 -20.06 -14.69 0.15
N LEU A 69 -19.62 -15.87 -0.29
CA LEU A 69 -18.21 -16.29 -0.19
C LEU A 69 -17.28 -15.39 -1.02
N LEU A 70 -17.70 -15.03 -2.24
CA LEU A 70 -16.92 -14.16 -3.12
C LEU A 70 -16.86 -12.72 -2.57
N GLY A 71 -18.00 -12.20 -2.12
CA GLY A 71 -18.09 -10.87 -1.52
C GLY A 71 -17.20 -10.75 -0.28
N LEU A 72 -17.25 -11.73 0.62
CA LEU A 72 -16.40 -11.78 1.80
C LEU A 72 -14.91 -11.95 1.42
N GLY A 73 -14.60 -12.78 0.42
CA GLY A 73 -13.25 -12.92 -0.12
C GLY A 73 -12.67 -11.59 -0.62
N LEU A 74 -13.48 -10.77 -1.30
CA LEU A 74 -13.07 -9.43 -1.75
C LEU A 74 -12.89 -8.45 -0.59
N VAL A 75 -13.72 -8.52 0.45
CA VAL A 75 -13.50 -7.74 1.69
C VAL A 75 -12.13 -8.07 2.29
N PHE A 76 -11.79 -9.35 2.41
CA PHE A 76 -10.48 -9.78 2.91
C PHE A 76 -9.33 -9.36 1.99
N LEU A 77 -9.51 -9.46 0.68
CA LEU A 77 -8.51 -8.99 -0.29
C LEU A 77 -8.25 -7.50 -0.12
N GLY A 78 -9.29 -6.68 0.03
CA GLY A 78 -9.14 -5.25 0.31
C GLY A 78 -8.37 -4.97 1.60
N LEU A 79 -8.63 -5.73 2.67
CA LEU A 79 -7.86 -5.64 3.92
C LEU A 79 -6.39 -6.01 3.72
N MET A 80 -6.09 -7.03 2.92
CA MET A 80 -4.71 -7.41 2.59
C MET A 80 -3.99 -6.33 1.78
N ILE A 81 -4.69 -5.65 0.87
CA ILE A 81 -4.12 -4.52 0.11
C ILE A 81 -3.81 -3.32 1.04
N ASN A 82 -4.60 -3.11 2.09
CA ASN A 82 -4.44 -2.00 3.05
C ASN A 82 -3.27 -2.17 4.04
N GLN A 83 -2.33 -3.07 3.79
CA GLN A 83 -1.17 -3.27 4.66
C GLN A 83 -0.24 -2.04 4.71
N LYS A 84 0.36 -1.82 5.89
CA LYS A 84 1.33 -0.75 6.11
C LYS A 84 2.65 -1.09 5.41
N GLY A 85 3.14 -0.19 4.57
CA GLY A 85 4.51 -0.24 4.03
C GLY A 85 5.54 0.42 4.95
N ALA A 86 6.81 0.43 4.54
CA ALA A 86 7.88 1.19 5.18
C ALA A 86 7.55 2.70 5.19
N ARG A 87 7.68 3.33 6.36
CA ARG A 87 7.32 4.75 6.60
C ARG A 87 8.30 5.38 7.58
N GLU A 88 8.47 6.69 7.46
CA GLU A 88 9.29 7.49 8.35
C GLU A 88 8.65 7.57 9.74
N LYS A 89 9.48 7.64 10.79
CA LYS A 89 8.99 7.79 12.17
C LYS A 89 8.56 9.24 12.40
N VAL A 90 7.26 9.48 12.38
CA VAL A 90 6.67 10.83 12.62
C VAL A 90 6.16 11.06 14.04
N PHE A 91 6.18 10.01 14.88
CA PHE A 91 5.76 10.05 16.27
C PHE A 91 6.96 9.68 17.14
N THR A 92 7.47 10.64 17.90
CA THR A 92 8.55 10.44 18.86
C THR A 92 8.02 10.51 20.28
N THR A 93 7.22 11.53 20.58
CA THR A 93 6.73 11.85 21.93
C THR A 93 5.20 11.89 22.04
N ALA A 94 4.48 11.94 20.92
CA ALA A 94 3.01 11.92 20.92
C ALA A 94 2.42 10.71 21.67
N GLY A 95 1.39 10.95 22.50
CA GLY A 95 0.64 9.92 23.22
C GLY A 95 -0.35 9.13 22.34
N THR A 96 -0.89 8.01 22.83
CA THR A 96 -1.72 7.07 22.05
C THR A 96 -2.95 7.73 21.39
N LEU A 97 -3.67 8.59 22.13
CA LEU A 97 -4.85 9.30 21.60
C LEU A 97 -4.47 10.34 20.54
N GLN A 98 -3.34 11.03 20.72
CA GLN A 98 -2.83 12.01 19.76
C GLN A 98 -2.45 11.31 18.44
N ARG A 99 -1.77 10.16 18.54
CA ARG A 99 -1.45 9.30 17.37
C ARG A 99 -2.70 8.78 16.67
N PHE A 100 -3.73 8.39 17.43
CA PHE A 100 -4.99 7.89 16.88
C PHE A 100 -5.66 8.91 15.95
N ILE A 101 -5.68 10.17 16.36
CA ILE A 101 -6.23 11.28 15.56
C ILE A 101 -5.30 11.67 14.39
N GLY A 102 -4.06 11.21 14.40
CA GLY A 102 -3.03 11.56 13.40
C GLY A 102 -2.33 12.88 13.72
N GLN A 103 -2.22 13.24 15.00
CA GLN A 103 -1.36 14.34 15.43
C GLN A 103 0.11 13.88 15.48
N THR A 104 0.95 14.56 14.71
CA THR A 104 2.38 14.30 14.60
C THR A 104 3.18 15.36 15.33
N ASP A 105 4.37 14.97 15.81
CA ASP A 105 5.34 15.90 16.42
C ASP A 105 6.02 16.77 15.35
N VAL A 106 6.09 16.26 14.12
CA VAL A 106 6.60 16.97 12.94
C VAL A 106 5.46 17.74 12.27
N VAL A 107 5.64 19.05 12.13
CA VAL A 107 4.76 19.94 11.34
C VAL A 107 5.66 20.83 10.50
N LEU A 108 5.61 20.64 9.18
CA LEU A 108 6.41 21.42 8.23
C LEU A 108 5.60 22.59 7.66
N THR A 109 6.28 23.70 7.44
CA THR A 109 5.81 24.83 6.63
C THR A 109 5.69 24.42 5.16
N ASN A 110 5.08 25.28 4.34
CA ASN A 110 4.90 24.98 2.92
C ASN A 110 6.22 25.00 2.13
N GLU A 111 7.19 25.82 2.54
CA GLU A 111 8.52 25.90 1.94
C GLU A 111 9.31 24.63 2.24
N GLU A 112 9.39 24.23 3.51
CA GLU A 112 10.05 22.99 3.92
C GLU A 112 9.43 21.75 3.26
N LYS A 113 8.10 21.73 3.04
CA LYS A 113 7.43 20.64 2.30
C LYS A 113 7.87 20.57 0.84
N ARG A 114 8.11 21.71 0.19
CA ARG A 114 8.58 21.76 -1.21
C ARG A 114 10.01 21.23 -1.30
N GLU A 115 10.90 21.71 -0.43
CA GLU A 115 12.28 21.23 -0.36
C GLU A 115 12.34 19.73 -0.08
N LEU A 116 11.58 19.26 0.91
CA LEU A 116 11.49 17.84 1.23
C LEU A 116 10.97 17.01 0.04
N TYR A 117 9.97 17.53 -0.69
CA TYR A 117 9.44 16.84 -1.86
C TYR A 117 10.47 16.74 -2.99
N GLU A 118 11.22 17.80 -3.26
CA GLU A 118 12.29 17.81 -4.26
C GLU A 118 13.40 16.84 -3.88
N GLN A 119 13.80 16.82 -2.60
CA GLN A 119 14.77 15.86 -2.07
C GLN A 119 14.29 14.42 -2.27
N GLN A 120 13.05 14.10 -1.87
CA GLN A 120 12.49 12.75 -2.03
C GLN A 120 12.39 12.34 -3.51
N LEU A 121 12.14 13.29 -4.41
CA LEU A 121 12.11 13.02 -5.84
C LEU A 121 13.51 12.75 -6.41
N ALA A 122 14.51 13.51 -5.98
CA ALA A 122 15.91 13.29 -6.36
C ALA A 122 16.42 11.94 -5.88
N ASP A 123 16.12 11.57 -4.63
CA ASP A 123 16.51 10.28 -4.05
C ASP A 123 15.85 9.10 -4.76
N LYS A 124 14.56 9.23 -5.12
CA LYS A 124 13.86 8.22 -5.93
C LYS A 124 14.52 8.01 -7.30
N LYS A 125 14.89 9.09 -7.99
CA LYS A 125 15.58 9.02 -9.28
C LYS A 125 16.97 8.38 -9.16
N ARG A 126 17.71 8.66 -8.08
CA ARG A 126 19.01 8.04 -7.80
C ARG A 126 18.86 6.52 -7.59
N MET A 127 17.93 6.11 -6.73
CA MET A 127 17.68 4.68 -6.50
C MET A 127 17.21 3.94 -7.75
N GLU A 128 16.36 4.55 -8.59
CA GLU A 128 15.92 3.93 -9.86
C GLU A 128 17.10 3.72 -10.82
N LYS A 129 18.00 4.70 -10.95
CA LYS A 129 19.23 4.55 -11.75
C LYS A 129 20.17 3.47 -11.21
N GLU A 130 20.29 3.36 -9.88
CA GLU A 130 21.11 2.33 -9.25
C GLU A 130 20.54 0.93 -9.46
N LYS A 131 19.22 0.77 -9.33
CA LYS A 131 18.53 -0.50 -9.64
C LYS A 131 18.73 -0.90 -11.09
N GLU A 132 18.55 0.03 -12.03
CA GLU A 132 18.76 -0.24 -13.45
C GLU A 132 20.22 -0.64 -13.74
N LYS A 133 21.19 0.04 -13.11
CA LYS A 133 22.61 -0.31 -13.23
C LYS A 133 22.92 -1.68 -12.61
N ALA A 134 22.26 -2.04 -11.51
CA ALA A 134 22.40 -3.35 -10.87
C ALA A 134 21.80 -4.47 -11.75
N GLU A 135 20.58 -4.30 -12.24
CA GLU A 135 19.95 -5.25 -13.18
C GLU A 135 20.77 -5.44 -14.46
N ARG A 136 21.34 -4.36 -15.02
CA ARG A 136 22.26 -4.46 -16.17
C ARG A 136 23.53 -5.25 -15.83
N ARG A 137 24.06 -5.09 -14.61
CA ARG A 137 25.24 -5.85 -14.15
C ARG A 137 24.91 -7.33 -13.93
N GLU A 138 23.74 -7.65 -13.40
CA GLU A 138 23.27 -9.03 -13.22
C GLU A 138 23.08 -9.71 -14.59
N LYS A 139 22.39 -9.06 -15.54
CA LYS A 139 22.24 -9.58 -16.90
C LYS A 139 23.57 -9.81 -17.63
N MET A 140 24.55 -8.91 -17.45
CA MET A 140 25.89 -9.09 -18.02
C MET A 140 26.67 -10.25 -17.36
N LYS A 141 26.39 -10.58 -16.10
CA LYS A 141 26.99 -11.75 -15.44
C LYS A 141 26.34 -13.03 -15.92
N GLU A 142 25.01 -13.09 -15.97
CA GLU A 142 24.26 -14.24 -16.50
C GLU A 142 24.67 -14.55 -17.95
N GLN A 143 24.88 -13.54 -18.80
CA GLN A 143 25.38 -13.74 -20.16
C GLN A 143 26.80 -14.32 -20.19
N ARG A 144 27.72 -13.83 -19.36
CA ARG A 144 29.09 -14.37 -19.28
C ARG A 144 29.13 -15.80 -18.76
N GLU A 145 28.30 -16.13 -17.78
CA GLU A 145 28.20 -17.50 -17.24
C GLU A 145 27.64 -18.47 -18.30
N ASN A 146 26.67 -18.04 -19.11
CA ASN A 146 26.16 -18.84 -20.21
C ASN A 146 27.22 -19.02 -21.32
N ASP A 147 27.93 -17.95 -21.70
CA ASP A 147 28.98 -18.00 -22.74
C ASP A 147 30.18 -18.88 -22.32
N GLU A 148 30.54 -18.93 -21.03
CA GLU A 148 31.60 -19.81 -20.51
C GLU A 148 31.17 -21.29 -20.46
N SER A 149 29.87 -21.58 -20.29
CA SER A 149 29.34 -22.95 -20.29
C SER A 149 29.24 -23.58 -21.68
N ASP A 150 29.03 -22.78 -22.73
CA ASP A 150 28.93 -23.23 -24.13
C ASP A 150 30.33 -23.53 -24.70
N GLY A 151 31.36 -22.79 -24.28
CA GLY A 151 32.75 -22.98 -24.71
C GLY A 151 33.49 -24.16 -24.07
N THR A 152 32.90 -24.85 -23.09
CA THR A 152 33.50 -26.06 -22.47
C THR A 152 33.04 -27.37 -23.09
N GLU A 153 31.95 -27.37 -23.88
CA GLU A 153 31.49 -28.56 -24.61
C GLU A 153 32.17 -28.74 -25.98
N GLU A 154 32.75 -27.69 -26.57
CA GLU A 154 33.46 -27.77 -27.87
C GLU A 154 34.92 -28.26 -27.76
N ASP A 155 35.51 -28.31 -26.55
CA ASP A 155 36.90 -28.74 -26.33
C ASP A 155 37.03 -30.24 -25.92
N GLU A 156 35.93 -31.01 -25.84
CA GLU A 156 35.91 -32.44 -25.48
C GLU A 156 35.68 -33.44 -26.66
N GLU A 157 35.64 -32.99 -27.93
CA GLU A 157 35.65 -33.87 -29.13
C GLU A 157 37.00 -33.89 -29.89
#